data_AF-A0AAN4YQM7-F1
#
_entry.id   AF-A0AAN4YQM7-F1
#
_cell.length_a   1.000
_cell.length_b   1.000
_cell.length_c   1.000
_cell.angle_alpha   90.00
_cell.angle_beta   90.00
_cell.angle_gamma   90.00
#
_symmetry.space_group_name_H-M   'P 1'
#
loop_
_entity.id
_entity.type
_entity.pdbx_description
1 polymer ?
#
loop_
_entity_poly.entity_id
_entity_poly.type
_entity_poly.pdbx_seq_one_letter_code
_entity_poly.pdbx_strand_id
1 'polypeptide(L)'
;MTRWKSSQYQAIIFDLGGVILTWDLPEDTVISAQIFKRMLTSQTWSDYERGNLSENGCYQRLAEDFGIDSADIAHTVRQARESLVTDTAIMNIISEIRAGANHIAIFAMSNISQPDYAALLLDHRGMCSFDRVFPSGCYGTRKPELSFYNKVLREIDTPPENVIFVDDQLENVISAQSIGIHGIAYTNAAELGRQLRNLIFDPVERGREFLRRNAGEFHSITETDQIVRENFSQLLILEATGDKYVGRLCQVEAKC
;
A
#
# COMPACT_ATOMS: atom_id res chain seq x y z
N MET A 1 1.71 24.09 -26.05
CA MET A 1 1.28 23.44 -24.79
C MET A 1 1.57 21.97 -24.91
N THR A 2 2.64 21.50 -24.28
CA THR A 2 2.99 20.08 -24.23
C THR A 2 1.96 19.40 -23.36
N ARG A 3 1.04 18.67 -23.98
CA ARG A 3 0.03 17.87 -23.28
C ARG A 3 0.79 16.79 -22.51
N TRP A 4 0.84 16.91 -21.18
CA TRP A 4 1.44 15.86 -20.34
C TRP A 4 0.72 14.55 -20.68
N LYS A 5 1.50 13.49 -20.96
CA LYS A 5 0.92 12.17 -21.19
C LYS A 5 0.29 11.72 -19.88
N SER A 6 -0.94 11.22 -19.95
CA SER A 6 -1.57 10.45 -18.87
C SER A 6 -0.58 9.40 -18.33
N SER A 7 -0.70 9.05 -17.05
CA SER A 7 0.17 8.05 -16.43
C SER A 7 0.25 6.79 -17.30
N GLN A 8 1.44 6.22 -17.45
CA GLN A 8 1.61 4.95 -18.16
C GLN A 8 1.00 3.78 -17.38
N TYR A 9 0.81 3.95 -16.07
CA TYR A 9 0.32 2.90 -15.20
C TYR A 9 -1.19 2.71 -15.37
N GLN A 10 -1.60 1.45 -15.43
CA GLN A 10 -2.98 1.02 -15.63
C GLN A 10 -3.48 0.20 -14.43
N ALA A 11 -2.57 -0.33 -13.62
CA ALA A 11 -2.91 -1.12 -12.45
C ALA A 11 -1.98 -0.85 -11.27
N ILE A 12 -2.54 -0.93 -10.05
CA ILE A 12 -1.79 -0.98 -8.80
C ILE A 12 -2.19 -2.26 -8.07
N ILE A 13 -1.21 -3.03 -7.65
CA ILE A 13 -1.39 -4.25 -6.87
C ILE A 13 -0.80 -4.03 -5.49
N PHE A 14 -1.63 -4.13 -4.45
CA PHE A 14 -1.20 -4.01 -3.05
C PHE A 14 -1.06 -5.39 -2.39
N ASP A 15 -0.04 -5.58 -1.57
CA ASP A 15 -0.09 -6.63 -0.56
C ASP A 15 -1.18 -6.33 0.47
N LEU A 16 -1.73 -7.38 1.08
CA LEU A 16 -2.67 -7.23 2.19
C LEU A 16 -1.94 -7.16 3.53
N GLY A 17 -1.18 -8.19 3.90
CA GLY A 17 -0.48 -8.23 5.18
C GLY A 17 0.62 -7.18 5.24
N GLY A 18 0.75 -6.47 6.37
CA GLY A 18 1.83 -5.47 6.56
C GLY A 18 1.62 -4.15 5.80
N VAL A 19 0.78 -4.13 4.76
CA VAL A 19 0.43 -2.93 4.00
C VAL A 19 -0.98 -2.45 4.34
N ILE A 20 -2.01 -3.26 4.10
CA ILE A 20 -3.42 -2.87 4.31
C ILE A 20 -3.96 -3.41 5.64
N LEU A 21 -3.53 -4.60 6.02
CA LEU A 21 -3.98 -5.32 7.19
C LEU A 21 -2.81 -5.52 8.15
N THR A 22 -3.03 -5.17 9.40
CA THR A 22 -2.14 -5.48 10.52
C THR A 22 -2.86 -6.39 11.50
N TRP A 23 -2.09 -7.19 12.21
CA TRP A 23 -2.58 -8.04 13.30
C TRP A 23 -1.65 -7.88 14.49
N ASP A 24 -2.19 -8.14 15.67
CA ASP A 24 -1.40 -8.28 16.89
C ASP A 24 -1.90 -9.49 17.67
N LEU A 25 -1.02 -10.13 18.44
CA LEU A 25 -1.43 -11.23 19.31
C LEU A 25 -1.82 -10.68 20.69
N PRO A 26 -2.97 -11.10 21.25
CA PRO A 26 -3.31 -10.80 22.64
C PRO A 26 -2.19 -11.21 23.61
N GLU A 27 -2.00 -10.47 24.69
CA GLU A 27 -0.94 -10.74 25.68
C GLU A 27 -1.07 -12.12 26.36
N ASP A 28 -2.29 -12.67 26.42
CA ASP A 28 -2.61 -13.96 27.01
C ASP A 28 -2.50 -15.14 26.02
N THR A 29 -2.01 -14.88 24.79
CA THR A 29 -1.80 -15.93 23.78
C THR A 29 -0.76 -16.94 24.24
N VAL A 30 -1.07 -18.23 24.11
CA VAL A 30 -0.20 -19.35 24.54
C VAL A 30 1.14 -19.35 23.80
N ILE A 31 1.11 -19.04 22.50
CA ILE A 31 2.30 -18.99 21.64
C ILE A 31 2.79 -17.55 21.57
N SER A 32 4.05 -17.33 21.94
CA SER A 32 4.65 -15.99 21.86
C SER A 32 4.69 -15.48 20.42
N ALA A 33 4.56 -14.16 20.24
CA ALA A 33 4.62 -13.53 18.92
C ALA A 33 5.92 -13.85 18.15
N GLN A 34 7.04 -14.06 18.85
CA GLN A 34 8.29 -14.46 18.23
C GLN A 34 8.21 -15.88 17.64
N ILE A 35 7.65 -16.84 18.37
CA ILE A 35 7.50 -18.22 17.88
C ILE A 35 6.48 -18.25 16.75
N PHE A 36 5.36 -17.54 16.90
CA PHE A 36 4.33 -17.48 15.87
C PHE A 36 4.88 -16.90 14.56
N LYS A 37 5.64 -15.80 14.61
CA LYS A 37 6.32 -15.25 13.43
C LYS A 37 7.27 -16.26 12.76
N ARG A 38 7.97 -17.10 13.53
CA ARG A 38 8.82 -18.18 12.97
C ARG A 38 8.00 -19.28 12.31
N MET A 39 6.79 -19.56 12.80
CA MET A 39 5.87 -20.49 12.13
C MET A 39 5.42 -19.92 10.78
N LEU A 40 5.02 -18.64 10.74
CA LEU A 40 4.55 -17.98 9.51
C LEU A 40 5.61 -17.90 8.41
N THR A 41 6.90 -17.89 8.77
CA THR A 41 8.01 -17.90 7.80
C THR A 41 8.55 -19.28 7.47
N SER A 42 7.95 -20.35 8.02
CA SER A 42 8.37 -21.73 7.77
C SER A 42 7.97 -22.24 6.38
N GLN A 43 8.64 -23.31 5.93
CA GLN A 43 8.24 -24.03 4.72
C GLN A 43 6.84 -24.63 4.86
N THR A 44 6.50 -25.17 6.04
CA THR A 44 5.19 -25.73 6.34
C THR A 44 4.08 -24.70 6.13
N TRP A 45 4.25 -23.49 6.65
CA TRP A 45 3.30 -22.40 6.42
C TRP A 45 3.29 -21.94 4.96
N SER A 46 4.45 -21.92 4.32
CA SER A 46 4.52 -21.59 2.89
C SER A 46 3.73 -22.56 2.00
N ASP A 47 3.75 -23.86 2.32
CA ASP A 47 2.98 -24.87 1.60
C ASP A 47 1.48 -24.77 1.89
N TYR A 48 1.10 -24.37 3.10
CA TYR A 48 -0.28 -24.03 3.43
C TYR A 48 -0.78 -22.81 2.63
N GLU A 49 0.03 -21.75 2.53
CA GLU A 49 -0.30 -20.57 1.74
C GLU A 49 -0.30 -20.83 0.22
N ARG A 50 0.36 -21.89 -0.26
CA ARG A 50 0.21 -22.36 -1.65
C ARG A 50 -1.07 -23.18 -1.86
N GLY A 51 -1.70 -23.67 -0.79
CA GLY A 51 -2.79 -24.65 -0.89
C GLY A 51 -2.31 -26.09 -1.06
N ASN A 52 -1.01 -26.36 -0.83
CA ASN A 52 -0.43 -27.71 -0.88
C ASN A 52 -0.69 -28.51 0.41
N LEU A 53 -1.08 -27.82 1.49
CA LEU A 53 -1.48 -28.42 2.77
C LEU A 53 -2.87 -27.95 3.15
N SER A 54 -3.64 -28.85 3.78
CA SER A 54 -4.87 -28.46 4.48
C SER A 54 -4.52 -27.72 5.78
N GLU A 55 -5.48 -26.96 6.33
CA GLU A 55 -5.31 -26.26 7.61
C GLU A 55 -4.88 -27.22 8.73
N ASN A 56 -5.62 -28.33 8.90
CA ASN A 56 -5.27 -29.35 9.89
C ASN A 56 -3.88 -29.97 9.64
N GLY A 57 -3.53 -30.23 8.38
CA GLY A 57 -2.22 -30.79 8.03
C GLY A 57 -1.07 -29.80 8.29
N CYS A 58 -1.30 -28.50 8.08
CA CYS A 58 -0.37 -27.44 8.43
C CYS A 58 -0.13 -27.42 9.94
N TYR A 59 -1.20 -27.35 10.75
CA TYR A 59 -1.08 -27.25 12.19
C TYR A 59 -0.46 -28.49 12.83
N GLN A 60 -0.73 -29.69 12.29
CA GLN A 60 -0.07 -30.92 12.74
C GLN A 60 1.44 -30.91 12.45
N ARG A 61 1.86 -30.48 11.26
CA ARG A 61 3.29 -30.39 10.94
C ARG A 61 4.00 -29.33 11.76
N LEU A 62 3.37 -28.16 11.95
CA LEU A 62 3.90 -27.13 12.84
C LEU A 62 4.00 -27.60 14.29
N ALA A 63 3.04 -28.42 14.75
CA ALA A 63 3.08 -29.02 16.08
C ALA A 63 4.32 -29.91 16.26
N GLU A 64 4.63 -30.74 15.26
CA GLU A 64 5.83 -31.58 15.23
C GLU A 64 7.12 -30.74 15.13
N ASP A 65 7.16 -29.76 14.23
CA ASP A 65 8.33 -28.92 13.96
C ASP A 65 8.74 -28.05 15.16
N PHE A 66 7.77 -27.58 15.94
CA PHE A 66 7.98 -26.63 17.05
C PHE A 66 7.75 -27.24 18.44
N GLY A 67 7.26 -28.48 18.53
CA GLY A 67 6.96 -29.14 19.81
C GLY A 67 5.81 -28.47 20.58
N ILE A 68 4.80 -27.97 19.87
CA ILE A 68 3.65 -27.23 20.42
C ILE A 68 2.36 -27.98 20.06
N ASP A 69 1.33 -27.95 20.91
CA ASP A 69 0.07 -28.62 20.59
C ASP A 69 -0.62 -27.98 19.37
N SER A 70 -1.14 -28.80 18.47
CA SER A 70 -1.86 -28.32 17.28
C SER A 70 -3.10 -27.49 17.61
N ALA A 71 -3.74 -27.72 18.76
CA ALA A 71 -4.87 -26.94 19.27
C ALA A 71 -4.43 -25.54 19.70
N ASP A 72 -3.25 -25.40 20.33
CA ASP A 72 -2.70 -24.09 20.71
C ASP A 72 -2.31 -23.28 19.46
N ILE A 73 -1.79 -23.95 18.43
CA ILE A 73 -1.52 -23.33 17.12
C ILE A 73 -2.82 -22.86 16.48
N ALA A 74 -3.84 -23.73 16.41
CA ALA A 74 -5.14 -23.40 15.85
C ALA A 74 -5.82 -22.24 16.61
N HIS A 75 -5.68 -22.20 17.94
CA HIS A 75 -6.19 -21.11 18.77
C HIS A 75 -5.45 -19.81 18.48
N THR A 76 -4.13 -19.84 18.43
CA THR A 76 -3.29 -18.67 18.12
C THR A 76 -3.59 -18.09 16.74
N VAL A 77 -3.70 -18.93 15.70
CA VAL A 77 -4.07 -18.48 14.35
C VAL A 77 -5.44 -17.81 14.36
N ARG A 78 -6.41 -18.37 15.11
CA ARG A 78 -7.74 -17.76 15.26
C ARG A 78 -7.67 -16.39 15.93
N GLN A 79 -6.91 -16.25 17.01
CA GLN A 79 -6.72 -14.95 17.68
C GLN A 79 -6.09 -13.92 16.73
N ALA A 80 -5.10 -14.33 15.93
CA ALA A 80 -4.50 -13.47 14.91
C ALA A 80 -5.50 -13.06 13.82
N ARG A 81 -6.41 -13.96 13.39
CA ARG A 81 -7.49 -13.61 12.45
C ARG A 81 -8.45 -12.58 13.05
N GLU A 82 -8.85 -12.79 14.30
CA GLU A 82 -9.81 -11.93 15.01
C GLU A 82 -9.23 -10.54 15.30
N SER A 83 -7.91 -10.41 15.44
CA SER A 83 -7.22 -9.14 15.69
C SER A 83 -6.88 -8.33 14.45
N LEU A 84 -7.24 -8.80 13.24
CA LEU A 84 -6.95 -8.08 12.01
C LEU A 84 -7.65 -6.71 11.97
N VAL A 85 -6.84 -5.66 11.77
CA VAL A 85 -7.29 -4.27 11.62
C VAL A 85 -6.88 -3.74 10.25
N THR A 86 -7.79 -3.00 9.61
CA THR A 86 -7.51 -2.32 8.34
C THR A 86 -6.87 -0.95 8.59
N ASP A 87 -5.78 -0.65 7.89
CA ASP A 87 -5.13 0.65 7.91
C ASP A 87 -5.98 1.69 7.14
N THR A 88 -6.61 2.59 7.90
CA THR A 88 -7.48 3.63 7.34
C THR A 88 -6.73 4.65 6.47
N ALA A 89 -5.44 4.89 6.72
CA ALA A 89 -4.64 5.81 5.92
C ALA A 89 -4.42 5.25 4.51
N ILE A 90 -4.19 3.93 4.40
CA ILE A 90 -4.08 3.25 3.10
C ILE A 90 -5.42 3.23 2.36
N MET A 91 -6.52 2.99 3.07
CA MET A 91 -7.86 3.06 2.47
C MET A 91 -8.19 4.46 1.95
N ASN A 92 -7.75 5.51 2.63
CA ASN A 92 -7.89 6.89 2.16
C ASN A 92 -7.08 7.14 0.87
N ILE A 93 -5.88 6.58 0.75
CA ILE A 93 -5.07 6.65 -0.48
C ILE A 93 -5.80 5.93 -1.63
N ILE A 94 -6.32 4.73 -1.39
CA ILE A 94 -7.10 3.99 -2.39
C ILE A 94 -8.32 4.80 -2.85
N SER A 95 -9.03 5.44 -1.90
CA SER A 95 -10.16 6.32 -2.20
C SER A 95 -9.76 7.53 -3.04
N GLU A 96 -8.64 8.18 -2.71
CA GLU A 96 -8.06 9.30 -3.48
C GLU A 96 -7.77 8.87 -4.93
N ILE A 97 -7.15 7.70 -5.11
CA ILE A 97 -6.82 7.14 -6.43
C ILE A 97 -8.09 6.85 -7.23
N ARG A 98 -9.11 6.23 -6.62
CA ARG A 98 -10.39 5.98 -7.32
C ARG A 98 -11.09 7.28 -7.73
N ALA A 99 -10.98 8.34 -6.93
CA ALA A 99 -11.59 9.62 -7.23
C ALA A 99 -10.84 10.39 -8.34
N GLY A 100 -9.51 10.40 -8.32
CA GLY A 100 -8.69 11.24 -9.22
C GLY A 100 -8.09 10.51 -10.42
N ALA A 101 -7.97 9.19 -10.37
CA ALA A 101 -7.33 8.35 -11.38
C ALA A 101 -8.15 7.07 -11.64
N ASN A 102 -9.45 7.24 -11.88
CA ASN A 102 -10.43 6.16 -12.07
C ASN A 102 -10.14 5.17 -13.23
N HIS A 103 -9.18 5.48 -14.10
CA HIS A 103 -8.70 4.59 -15.16
C HIS A 103 -7.70 3.54 -14.67
N ILE A 104 -7.21 3.69 -13.44
CA ILE A 104 -6.27 2.75 -12.82
C ILE A 104 -7.06 1.70 -12.04
N ALA A 105 -6.88 0.44 -12.42
CA ALA A 105 -7.41 -0.69 -11.67
C ALA A 105 -6.61 -0.92 -10.37
N ILE A 106 -7.30 -1.27 -9.30
CA ILE A 106 -6.72 -1.49 -7.98
C ILE A 106 -6.97 -2.94 -7.57
N PHE A 107 -5.89 -3.69 -7.40
CA PHE A 107 -5.92 -5.10 -7.05
C PHE A 107 -5.20 -5.34 -5.72
N ALA A 108 -5.45 -6.50 -5.12
CA ALA A 108 -4.65 -7.00 -4.01
C ALA A 108 -4.04 -8.36 -4.33
N MET A 109 -2.81 -8.61 -3.88
CA MET A 109 -2.08 -9.86 -4.09
C MET A 109 -1.39 -10.28 -2.79
N SER A 110 -1.92 -11.31 -2.15
CA SER A 110 -1.53 -11.70 -0.79
C SER A 110 -1.07 -13.15 -0.74
N ASN A 111 -0.02 -13.37 0.05
CA ASN A 111 0.33 -14.70 0.51
C ASN A 111 -0.62 -15.07 1.65
N ILE A 112 -1.64 -15.86 1.32
CA ILE A 112 -2.72 -16.23 2.24
C ILE A 112 -3.32 -17.55 1.77
N SER A 113 -3.58 -18.45 2.70
CA SER A 113 -4.22 -19.72 2.41
C SER A 113 -5.68 -19.51 1.97
N GLN A 114 -6.26 -20.51 1.31
CA GLN A 114 -7.68 -20.45 0.93
C GLN A 114 -8.62 -20.36 2.16
N PRO A 115 -8.45 -21.14 3.24
CA PRO A 115 -9.26 -20.99 4.45
C PRO A 115 -9.14 -19.61 5.11
N ASP A 116 -7.93 -19.06 5.22
CA ASP A 116 -7.69 -17.73 5.80
C ASP A 116 -8.34 -16.63 4.96
N TYR A 117 -8.23 -16.73 3.64
CA TYR A 117 -8.88 -15.79 2.73
C TYR A 117 -10.41 -15.87 2.82
N ALA A 118 -10.98 -17.07 2.93
CA ALA A 118 -12.42 -17.24 3.11
C ALA A 118 -12.90 -16.61 4.43
N ALA A 119 -12.13 -16.74 5.51
CA ALA A 119 -12.44 -16.09 6.79
C ALA A 119 -12.39 -14.55 6.66
N LEU A 120 -11.40 -14.01 5.95
CA LEU A 120 -11.26 -12.57 5.73
C LEU A 120 -12.46 -11.97 4.96
N LEU A 121 -13.04 -12.70 4.01
CA LEU A 121 -14.18 -12.23 3.21
C LEU A 121 -15.47 -12.09 4.03
N LEU A 122 -15.66 -12.90 5.08
CA LEU A 122 -16.87 -12.86 5.92
C LEU A 122 -16.97 -11.58 6.75
N ASP A 123 -15.84 -10.93 7.02
CA ASP A 123 -15.76 -9.73 7.88
C ASP A 123 -15.63 -8.43 7.06
N HIS A 124 -15.79 -8.50 5.73
CA HIS A 124 -15.82 -7.36 4.82
C HIS A 124 -14.74 -6.28 5.05
N ARG A 125 -13.51 -6.70 5.42
CA ARG A 125 -12.37 -5.85 5.83
C ARG A 125 -11.77 -4.98 4.71
N GLY A 126 -12.59 -4.11 4.11
CA GLY A 126 -12.19 -3.24 3.00
C GLY A 126 -12.01 -3.95 1.64
N MET A 127 -12.33 -5.25 1.55
CA MET A 127 -12.14 -6.04 0.32
C MET A 127 -12.93 -5.50 -0.88
N CYS A 128 -14.02 -4.78 -0.66
CA CYS A 128 -14.81 -4.13 -1.71
C CYS A 128 -14.07 -2.97 -2.41
N SER A 129 -12.94 -2.50 -1.86
CA SER A 129 -12.14 -1.43 -2.46
C SER A 129 -11.18 -1.93 -3.54
N PHE A 130 -11.06 -3.24 -3.75
CA PHE A 130 -10.26 -3.85 -4.82
C PHE A 130 -11.17 -4.34 -5.94
N ASP A 131 -10.75 -4.14 -7.19
CA ASP A 131 -11.44 -4.70 -8.36
C ASP A 131 -11.31 -6.23 -8.37
N ARG A 132 -10.19 -6.76 -7.83
CA ARG A 132 -9.98 -8.18 -7.59
C ARG A 132 -8.89 -8.43 -6.54
N VAL A 133 -9.00 -9.53 -5.81
CA VAL A 133 -7.97 -10.03 -4.90
C VAL A 133 -7.41 -11.37 -5.42
N PHE A 134 -6.09 -11.52 -5.33
CA PHE A 134 -5.31 -12.68 -5.74
C PHE A 134 -4.71 -13.35 -4.49
N PRO A 135 -5.43 -14.28 -3.83
CA PRO A 135 -4.92 -15.02 -2.67
C PRO A 135 -4.08 -16.23 -3.11
N SER A 136 -2.82 -16.34 -2.67
CA SER A 136 -1.88 -17.40 -3.13
C SER A 136 -2.43 -18.82 -3.01
N GLY A 137 -3.23 -19.11 -1.97
CA GLY A 137 -3.80 -20.44 -1.72
C GLY A 137 -4.74 -20.92 -2.83
N CYS A 138 -5.28 -20.02 -3.63
CA CYS A 138 -6.12 -20.35 -4.79
C CYS A 138 -5.30 -20.54 -6.08
N TYR A 139 -4.00 -20.22 -6.09
CA TYR A 139 -3.16 -20.19 -7.28
C TYR A 139 -2.08 -21.28 -7.29
N GLY A 140 -1.83 -21.97 -6.17
CA GLY A 140 -0.78 -23.00 -6.11
C GLY A 140 0.63 -22.43 -6.11
N THR A 141 0.80 -21.12 -5.91
CA THR A 141 2.07 -20.39 -5.97
C THR A 141 1.92 -19.10 -5.17
N ARG A 142 3.03 -18.58 -4.64
CA ARG A 142 3.05 -17.44 -3.72
C ARG A 142 4.17 -16.46 -4.06
N LYS A 143 4.15 -15.26 -3.51
CA LYS A 143 5.30 -14.36 -3.55
C LYS A 143 6.43 -14.96 -2.68
N PRO A 144 7.71 -14.86 -3.07
CA PRO A 144 8.27 -14.13 -4.21
C PRO A 144 8.38 -14.94 -5.54
N GLU A 145 7.65 -16.05 -5.71
CA GLU A 145 7.78 -16.89 -6.91
C GLU A 145 7.26 -16.19 -8.17
N LEU A 146 8.10 -16.11 -9.22
CA LEU A 146 7.74 -15.47 -10.49
C LEU A 146 6.49 -16.07 -11.15
N SER A 147 6.19 -17.35 -10.90
CA SER A 147 4.96 -17.99 -11.37
C SER A 147 3.70 -17.30 -10.86
N PHE A 148 3.70 -16.73 -9.65
CA PHE A 148 2.53 -16.07 -9.11
C PHE A 148 2.28 -14.73 -9.80
N TYR A 149 3.31 -13.88 -9.91
CA TYR A 149 3.22 -12.61 -10.63
C TYR A 149 2.80 -12.82 -12.09
N ASN A 150 3.37 -13.80 -12.78
CA ASN A 150 3.01 -14.11 -14.16
C ASN A 150 1.54 -14.55 -14.32
N LYS A 151 0.99 -15.31 -13.36
CA LYS A 151 -0.44 -15.65 -13.36
C LYS A 151 -1.30 -14.41 -13.17
N VAL A 152 -0.97 -13.56 -12.19
CA VAL A 152 -1.70 -12.32 -11.93
C VAL A 152 -1.68 -11.39 -13.15
N LEU A 153 -0.50 -11.15 -13.75
CA LEU A 153 -0.36 -10.30 -14.94
C LEU A 153 -1.21 -10.79 -16.13
N ARG A 154 -1.25 -12.11 -16.37
CA ARG A 154 -2.09 -12.69 -17.42
C ARG A 154 -3.58 -12.48 -17.17
N GLU A 155 -4.01 -12.50 -15.91
CA GLU A 155 -5.42 -12.37 -15.56
C GLU A 155 -5.91 -10.92 -15.53
N ILE A 156 -5.03 -9.97 -15.21
CA ILE A 156 -5.37 -8.53 -15.30
C ILE A 156 -5.18 -7.97 -16.72
N ASP A 157 -4.53 -8.73 -17.61
CA ASP A 157 -4.22 -8.36 -19.00
C ASP A 157 -3.48 -7.02 -19.13
N THR A 158 -2.51 -6.80 -18.24
CA THR A 158 -1.73 -5.56 -18.17
C THR A 158 -0.24 -5.87 -18.36
N PRO A 159 0.47 -5.18 -19.28
CA PRO A 159 1.93 -5.29 -19.38
C PRO A 159 2.62 -4.92 -18.07
N PRO A 160 3.68 -5.64 -17.66
CA PRO A 160 4.33 -5.42 -16.35
C PRO A 160 4.81 -3.97 -16.16
N GLU A 161 5.32 -3.31 -17.21
CA GLU A 161 5.77 -1.92 -17.16
C GLU A 161 4.67 -0.89 -16.83
N ASN A 162 3.40 -1.30 -16.96
CA ASN A 162 2.22 -0.50 -16.65
C ASN A 162 1.60 -0.87 -15.30
N VAL A 163 2.28 -1.68 -14.48
CA VAL A 163 1.82 -2.11 -13.16
C VAL A 163 2.70 -1.54 -12.06
N ILE A 164 2.08 -1.04 -11.00
CA ILE A 164 2.75 -0.71 -9.73
C ILE A 164 2.46 -1.85 -8.74
N PHE A 165 3.47 -2.31 -8.03
CA PHE A 165 3.32 -3.31 -6.97
C PHE A 165 3.84 -2.78 -5.64
N VAL A 166 3.04 -2.88 -4.58
CA VAL A 166 3.34 -2.35 -3.25
C VAL A 166 3.35 -3.50 -2.25
N ASP A 167 4.48 -3.70 -1.56
CA ASP A 167 4.66 -4.81 -0.61
C ASP A 167 5.67 -4.39 0.47
N ASP A 168 5.49 -4.86 1.71
CA ASP A 168 6.41 -4.56 2.82
C ASP A 168 7.67 -5.45 2.79
N GLN A 169 7.60 -6.61 2.13
CA GLN A 169 8.73 -7.53 2.00
C GLN A 169 9.56 -7.19 0.75
N LEU A 170 10.82 -6.78 0.99
CA LEU A 170 11.74 -6.39 -0.08
C LEU A 170 11.96 -7.50 -1.12
N GLU A 171 11.96 -8.77 -0.72
CA GLU A 171 12.09 -9.91 -1.65
C GLU A 171 10.96 -10.00 -2.68
N ASN A 172 9.73 -9.66 -2.26
CA ASN A 172 8.56 -9.63 -3.14
C ASN A 172 8.67 -8.47 -4.13
N VAL A 173 9.14 -7.31 -3.65
CA VAL A 173 9.35 -6.11 -4.48
C VAL A 173 10.42 -6.37 -5.54
N ILE A 174 11.57 -6.94 -5.16
CA ILE A 174 12.66 -7.27 -6.08
C ILE A 174 12.19 -8.25 -7.16
N SER A 175 11.40 -9.26 -6.77
CA SER A 175 10.88 -10.24 -7.72
C SER A 175 9.92 -9.62 -8.73
N ALA A 176 9.03 -8.72 -8.29
CA ALA A 176 8.18 -7.95 -9.19
C ALA A 176 9.00 -7.07 -10.16
N GLN A 177 10.01 -6.37 -9.64
CA GLN A 177 10.91 -5.54 -10.45
C GLN A 177 11.68 -6.33 -11.50
N SER A 178 12.08 -7.57 -11.18
CA SER A 178 12.84 -8.44 -12.09
C SER A 178 12.11 -8.78 -13.40
N ILE A 179 10.78 -8.63 -13.42
CA ILE A 179 9.92 -8.89 -14.58
C ILE A 179 9.29 -7.62 -15.15
N GLY A 180 9.77 -6.44 -14.74
CA GLY A 180 9.36 -5.14 -15.30
C GLY A 180 8.26 -4.39 -14.53
N ILE A 181 7.77 -4.93 -13.42
CA ILE A 181 6.77 -4.24 -12.58
C ILE A 181 7.43 -3.11 -11.79
N HIS A 182 6.77 -1.95 -11.68
CA HIS A 182 7.23 -0.87 -10.82
C HIS A 182 7.00 -1.22 -9.34
N GLY A 183 8.01 -1.80 -8.68
CA GLY A 183 7.95 -2.19 -7.28
C GLY A 183 8.21 -1.03 -6.31
N ILE A 184 7.35 -0.88 -5.31
CA ILE A 184 7.46 0.04 -4.17
C ILE A 184 7.59 -0.81 -2.90
N ALA A 185 8.71 -0.66 -2.18
CA ALA A 185 8.85 -1.18 -0.83
C ALA A 185 8.08 -0.31 0.16
N TYR A 186 7.02 -0.88 0.75
CA TYR A 186 6.18 -0.19 1.69
C TYR A 186 6.93 0.10 3.00
N THR A 187 6.74 1.30 3.53
CA THR A 187 7.34 1.75 4.80
C THR A 187 6.33 2.42 5.69
N ASN A 188 5.57 3.38 5.16
CA ASN A 188 4.43 4.02 5.82
C ASN A 188 3.49 4.64 4.77
N ALA A 189 2.25 4.90 5.18
CA ALA A 189 1.21 5.45 4.32
C ALA A 189 1.57 6.84 3.74
N ALA A 190 2.24 7.71 4.49
CA ALA A 190 2.57 9.06 4.02
C ALA A 190 3.53 9.03 2.83
N GLU A 191 4.59 8.22 2.94
CA GLU A 191 5.58 8.04 1.89
C GLU A 191 5.00 7.30 0.69
N LEU A 192 4.21 6.25 0.92
CA LEU A 192 3.50 5.54 -0.15
C LEU A 192 2.59 6.49 -0.93
N GLY A 193 1.76 7.28 -0.24
CA GLY A 193 0.87 8.24 -0.87
C GLY A 193 1.64 9.27 -1.69
N ARG A 194 2.79 9.74 -1.21
CA ARG A 194 3.68 10.64 -1.96
C ARG A 194 4.19 10.00 -3.25
N GLN A 195 4.69 8.77 -3.17
CA GLN A 195 5.21 8.03 -4.34
C GLN A 195 4.10 7.76 -5.36
N LEU A 196 2.97 7.21 -4.93
CA LEU A 196 1.84 6.92 -5.80
C LEU A 196 1.36 8.19 -6.51
N ARG A 197 1.17 9.29 -5.77
CA ARG A 197 0.75 10.56 -6.37
C ARG A 197 1.72 11.04 -7.46
N ASN A 198 3.03 10.83 -7.28
CA ASN A 198 4.04 11.24 -8.26
C ASN A 198 4.03 10.37 -9.52
N LEU A 199 3.59 9.12 -9.41
CA LEU A 199 3.54 8.16 -10.53
C LEU A 199 2.24 8.28 -11.33
N ILE A 200 1.12 8.57 -10.67
CA ILE A 200 -0.22 8.43 -11.27
C ILE A 200 -0.92 9.74 -11.62
N PHE A 201 -0.66 10.82 -10.87
CA PHE A 201 -1.33 12.09 -11.09
C PHE A 201 -0.46 13.07 -11.86
N ASP A 202 -1.11 13.98 -12.58
CA ASP A 202 -0.42 15.03 -13.33
C ASP A 202 0.30 15.99 -12.34
N PRO A 203 1.63 16.11 -12.41
CA PRO A 203 2.39 16.98 -11.52
C PRO A 203 2.04 18.46 -11.68
N VAL A 204 1.62 18.90 -12.87
CA VAL A 204 1.23 20.30 -13.14
C VAL A 204 -0.10 20.61 -12.48
N GLU A 205 -1.11 19.75 -12.64
CA GLU A 205 -2.41 19.95 -12.00
C GLU A 205 -2.29 19.86 -10.47
N ARG A 206 -1.50 18.91 -9.95
CA ARG A 206 -1.19 18.84 -8.52
C ARG A 206 -0.49 20.11 -8.00
N GLY A 207 0.49 20.63 -8.76
CA GLY A 207 1.17 21.87 -8.42
C GLY A 207 0.20 23.05 -8.39
N ARG A 208 -0.70 23.15 -9.38
CA ARG A 208 -1.74 24.19 -9.44
C ARG A 208 -2.74 24.09 -8.29
N GLU A 209 -3.16 22.88 -7.93
CA GLU A 209 -4.07 22.66 -6.80
C GLU A 209 -3.40 23.03 -5.47
N PHE A 210 -2.13 22.63 -5.27
CA PHE A 210 -1.35 23.05 -4.11
C PHE A 210 -1.25 24.57 -4.02
N LEU A 211 -0.99 25.23 -5.15
CA LEU A 211 -0.93 26.68 -5.25
C LEU A 211 -2.26 27.33 -4.83
N ARG A 212 -3.39 26.81 -5.33
CA ARG A 212 -4.72 27.33 -4.97
C ARG A 212 -5.08 27.07 -3.50
N ARG A 213 -4.76 25.90 -2.96
CA ARG A 213 -5.11 25.51 -1.59
C ARG A 213 -4.35 26.33 -0.55
N ASN A 214 -3.14 26.76 -0.87
CA ASN A 214 -2.28 27.56 0.01
C ASN A 214 -2.20 29.02 -0.45
N ALA A 215 -3.18 29.47 -1.23
CA ALA A 215 -3.21 30.80 -1.78
C ALA A 215 -3.04 31.88 -0.70
N GLY A 216 -2.06 32.75 -0.90
CA GLY A 216 -1.70 33.82 0.04
C GLY A 216 -0.91 33.42 1.27
N GLU A 217 -0.58 32.13 1.45
CA GLU A 217 0.17 31.60 2.60
C GLU A 217 1.60 31.15 2.22
N PHE A 218 2.09 31.52 1.03
CA PHE A 218 3.45 31.18 0.57
C PHE A 218 4.54 32.04 1.21
N HIS A 219 4.61 32.05 2.53
CA HIS A 219 5.65 32.80 3.22
C HIS A 219 6.99 32.06 3.21
N SER A 220 8.07 32.81 3.05
CA SER A 220 9.42 32.30 3.30
C SER A 220 9.59 32.06 4.81
N ILE A 221 10.20 30.94 5.20
CA ILE A 221 10.43 30.57 6.61
C ILE A 221 11.93 30.35 6.80
N THR A 222 12.50 30.89 7.88
CA THR A 222 13.90 30.65 8.25
C THR A 222 14.09 29.23 8.82
N GLU A 223 15.34 28.79 8.98
CA GLU A 223 15.67 27.53 9.68
C GLU A 223 15.24 27.52 11.16
N THR A 224 14.85 28.68 11.71
CA THR A 224 14.35 28.87 13.07
C THR A 224 12.84 29.07 13.14
N ASP A 225 12.11 28.64 12.10
CA ASP A 225 10.65 28.76 11.96
C ASP A 225 10.11 30.20 12.02
N GLN A 226 10.95 31.20 11.71
CA GLN A 226 10.49 32.58 11.63
C GLN A 226 9.94 32.90 10.24
N ILE A 227 8.71 33.39 10.21
CA ILE A 227 8.04 33.82 8.99
C ILE A 227 8.67 35.13 8.50
N VAL A 228 9.27 35.09 7.31
CA VAL A 228 9.76 36.25 6.58
C VAL A 228 8.63 36.75 5.67
N ARG A 229 8.02 37.88 6.05
CA ARG A 229 7.01 38.55 5.23
C ARG A 229 7.69 39.33 4.12
N GLU A 230 7.66 38.79 2.91
CA GLU A 230 8.23 39.40 1.72
C GLU A 230 7.32 39.20 0.50
N ASN A 231 7.55 40.00 -0.55
CA ASN A 231 6.75 39.97 -1.78
C ASN A 231 7.45 39.27 -2.96
N PHE A 232 8.73 38.93 -2.82
CA PHE A 232 9.52 38.27 -3.85
C PHE A 232 8.96 36.88 -4.21
N SER A 233 8.69 36.02 -3.23
CA SER A 233 8.06 34.71 -3.48
C SER A 233 6.68 34.85 -4.12
N GLN A 234 5.88 35.80 -3.64
CA GLN A 234 4.54 36.09 -4.14
C GLN A 234 4.57 36.56 -5.60
N LEU A 235 5.53 37.42 -5.95
CA LEU A 235 5.71 37.93 -7.31
C LEU A 235 6.23 36.84 -8.26
N LEU A 236 7.12 35.95 -7.82
CA LEU A 236 7.56 34.79 -8.61
C LEU A 236 6.40 33.84 -8.90
N ILE A 237 5.55 33.57 -7.91
CA ILE A 237 4.35 32.75 -8.10
C ILE A 237 3.39 33.43 -9.07
N LEU A 238 3.18 34.74 -8.94
CA LEU A 238 2.35 35.51 -9.87
C LEU A 238 2.91 35.48 -11.31
N GLU A 239 4.21 35.65 -11.47
CA GLU A 239 4.88 35.62 -12.78
C GLU A 239 4.77 34.23 -13.43
N ALA A 240 5.04 33.16 -12.66
CA ALA A 240 5.00 31.79 -13.15
C ALA A 240 3.57 31.31 -13.48
N THR A 241 2.56 31.81 -12.77
CA THR A 241 1.17 31.33 -12.91
C THR A 241 0.26 32.26 -13.69
N GLY A 242 0.54 33.56 -13.71
CA GLY A 242 -0.38 34.62 -14.15
C GLY A 242 -1.61 34.80 -13.26
N ASP A 243 -1.69 34.11 -12.12
CA ASP A 243 -2.88 34.06 -11.26
C ASP A 243 -2.70 34.93 -10.00
N LYS A 244 -3.35 36.10 -10.03
CA LYS A 244 -3.36 37.08 -8.93
C LYS A 244 -4.07 36.60 -7.66
N TYR A 245 -4.79 35.48 -7.70
CA TYR A 245 -5.48 34.92 -6.54
C TYR A 245 -4.63 33.92 -5.76
N VAL A 246 -3.55 33.41 -6.37
CA VAL A 246 -2.62 32.47 -5.72
C VAL A 246 -1.60 33.21 -4.84
N GLY A 247 -1.07 34.34 -5.31
CA GLY A 247 -0.18 35.20 -4.54
C GLY A 247 -0.94 36.29 -3.77
N ARG A 248 -0.59 36.51 -2.49
CA ARG A 248 -1.06 37.67 -1.71
C ARG A 248 0.12 38.58 -1.42
N LEU A 249 0.17 39.73 -2.08
CA LEU A 249 1.16 40.76 -1.77
C LEU A 249 0.97 41.25 -0.33
N CYS A 250 2.03 41.24 0.46
CA CYS A 250 2.09 41.88 1.77
C CYS A 250 1.78 43.38 1.59
N GLN A 251 0.74 43.85 2.27
CA GLN A 251 0.52 45.29 2.42
C GLN A 251 1.59 45.84 3.35
N VAL A 252 2.36 46.80 2.86
CA VAL A 252 3.21 47.60 3.74
C VAL A 252 2.27 48.54 4.49
N GLU A 253 1.93 48.21 5.74
CA GLU A 253 1.38 49.21 6.64
C GLU A 253 2.49 50.25 6.87
N ALA A 254 2.43 51.34 6.10
CA ALA A 254 3.15 52.54 6.42
C ALA A 254 2.60 53.03 7.77
N LYS A 255 3.28 52.67 8.86
CA LYS A 255 3.12 53.38 10.13
C LYS A 255 3.66 54.80 9.90
N CYS A 256 2.75 55.71 9.55
CA CYS A 256 2.98 57.15 9.69
C CYS A 256 3.13 57.52 11.17
#